data_AF-A0A1A8CKJ2-F1
#
_entry.id   AF-A0A1A8CKJ2-F1
#
_cell.length_a   1.000
_cell.length_b   1.000
_cell.length_c   1.000
_cell.angle_alpha   90.00
_cell.angle_beta   90.00
_cell.angle_gamma   90.00
#
_symmetry.space_group_name_H-M   'P 1'
#
loop_
_entity.id
_entity.type
_entity.pdbx_description
1 polymer ?
#
loop_
_entity_poly.entity_id
_entity_poly.type
_entity_poly.pdbx_seq_one_letter_code
_entity_poly.pdbx_strand_id
1 'polypeptide(L)'
;TDINERARGSPNGNQKRCDYSPSCEREEVPTYSTHSPVKRVKLLEDVLENLDMTLTITPQLINLGLSQECLCEVWHQQAVSRLLQLIELPLLEDLLDGEVASRPPLHGSSSNPELLYSPNYLDREVLKAFGEAQADEWMTGALDCLEFLPDDLVVEVSRGLSSCTHDLLQCKKLLYQVLVEHYGQIQKPPLLNNCFFDIYSGISELLVNGKMERALEALQLSVKLQDSRSREELRRLLRFMVTAAKPQEMKVHKEIENRIAVKRAFSSAIIYNRRLPKGKAGLMVLFMMDNYSDLFKIPLSLHKTVSERIRNIVNGTNPDVVTGITYNLRVGALAYSESSQKTTKEEIISLIQMVQESPKFSAKDKKQLLGQISKTHTEIFVKYFGNKLSNVNMLLL
;
A
#
# COMPACT_ATOMS: atom_id res chain seq x y z
N THR A 1 -63.15 27.88 72.33
CA THR A 1 -62.29 27.74 71.14
C THR A 1 -61.35 26.57 71.38
N ASP A 2 -61.89 25.37 71.58
CA ASP A 2 -62.49 24.47 70.57
C ASP A 2 -61.41 23.93 69.61
N ILE A 3 -60.88 22.72 69.89
CA ILE A 3 -61.34 21.39 69.40
C ILE A 3 -60.67 21.09 68.05
N ASN A 4 -60.11 19.93 67.72
CA ASN A 4 -59.74 18.70 68.44
C ASN A 4 -59.09 17.78 67.37
N GLU A 5 -58.12 16.96 67.78
CA GLU A 5 -57.83 15.56 67.39
C GLU A 5 -58.05 15.07 65.93
N ARG A 6 -57.19 14.21 65.37
CA ARG A 6 -56.92 12.87 65.93
C ARG A 6 -55.75 12.19 65.20
N ALA A 7 -54.75 11.79 65.96
CA ALA A 7 -53.85 10.69 65.65
C ALA A 7 -54.31 9.46 66.43
N ARG A 8 -54.14 8.25 65.87
CA ARG A 8 -53.80 6.99 66.58
C ARG A 8 -53.73 5.82 65.60
N GLY A 9 -52.67 5.03 65.71
CA GLY A 9 -52.53 3.72 65.06
C GLY A 9 -51.12 3.14 65.08
N SER A 10 -50.66 2.64 66.23
CA SER A 10 -49.69 1.53 66.36
C SER A 10 -50.49 0.31 66.89
N PRO A 11 -50.04 -0.98 66.87
CA PRO A 11 -48.65 -1.46 67.00
C PRO A 11 -48.31 -2.83 66.32
N ASN A 12 -47.07 -3.32 66.57
CA ASN A 12 -46.60 -4.72 66.79
C ASN A 12 -47.16 -5.88 65.92
N GLY A 13 -46.37 -6.86 65.47
CA GLY A 13 -44.98 -7.22 65.76
C GLY A 13 -44.72 -8.69 65.35
N ASN A 14 -43.45 -9.07 65.41
CA ASN A 14 -42.91 -10.45 65.53
C ASN A 14 -43.00 -11.37 64.27
N GLN A 15 -42.03 -12.22 63.91
CA GLN A 15 -40.70 -12.57 64.45
C GLN A 15 -40.09 -13.73 63.62
N LYS A 16 -38.75 -13.71 63.42
CA LYS A 16 -37.84 -14.84 63.08
C LYS A 16 -38.06 -15.52 61.71
N ARG A 17 -37.05 -15.99 60.97
CA ARG A 17 -35.83 -16.72 61.36
C ARG A 17 -34.84 -16.74 60.18
N CYS A 18 -33.54 -16.75 60.46
CA CYS A 18 -32.49 -17.19 59.53
C CYS A 18 -32.69 -18.65 59.13
N ASP A 19 -32.30 -19.03 57.91
CA ASP A 19 -31.38 -20.16 57.64
C ASP A 19 -31.27 -20.50 56.13
N TYR A 20 -30.02 -20.70 55.70
CA TYR A 20 -29.49 -21.62 54.68
C TYR A 20 -30.16 -21.80 53.30
N SER A 21 -29.33 -21.60 52.27
CA SER A 21 -29.45 -22.04 50.85
C SER A 21 -29.56 -23.58 50.71
N PRO A 22 -29.60 -24.21 49.50
CA PRO A 22 -29.90 -23.76 48.13
C PRO A 22 -30.93 -24.69 47.40
N SER A 23 -31.26 -24.40 46.14
CA SER A 23 -31.35 -25.35 44.99
C SER A 23 -32.57 -25.23 44.04
N CYS A 24 -32.22 -25.06 42.75
CA CYS A 24 -32.86 -25.54 41.53
C CYS A 24 -34.29 -25.06 41.16
N GLU A 25 -34.36 -24.00 40.36
CA GLU A 25 -35.36 -23.89 39.28
C GLU A 25 -34.64 -23.68 37.94
N ARG A 26 -35.19 -24.35 36.93
CA ARG A 26 -34.69 -24.57 35.59
C ARG A 26 -35.45 -23.62 34.63
N GLU A 27 -34.88 -23.44 33.44
CA GLU A 27 -35.41 -22.73 32.25
C GLU A 27 -35.08 -21.23 32.24
N GLU A 28 -34.44 -20.66 31.21
CA GLU A 28 -34.54 -20.94 29.78
C GLU A 28 -33.17 -20.99 29.07
N VAL A 29 -33.08 -21.87 28.07
CA VAL A 29 -31.94 -22.07 27.18
C VAL A 29 -31.79 -20.87 26.23
N PRO A 30 -30.61 -20.25 26.05
CA PRO A 30 -30.36 -19.35 24.96
C PRO A 30 -30.24 -20.18 23.67
N THR A 31 -31.21 -20.06 22.78
CA THR A 31 -31.16 -20.72 21.46
C THR A 31 -30.08 -20.06 20.62
N TYR A 32 -28.86 -20.60 20.67
CA TYR A 32 -27.81 -20.34 19.70
C TYR A 32 -28.30 -20.84 18.33
N SER A 33 -28.56 -19.93 17.39
CA SER A 33 -28.81 -20.31 15.99
C SER A 33 -28.01 -19.41 15.05
N THR A 34 -26.74 -19.75 14.90
CA THR A 34 -25.81 -19.19 13.89
C THR A 34 -25.56 -20.17 12.75
N HIS A 35 -26.57 -20.88 12.22
CA HIS A 35 -26.35 -21.84 11.12
C HIS A 35 -27.48 -21.91 10.08
N SER A 36 -27.78 -20.80 9.40
CA SER A 36 -28.47 -20.85 8.11
C SER A 36 -27.53 -20.37 6.98
N PRO A 37 -27.24 -21.20 5.97
CA PRO A 37 -26.37 -20.82 4.85
C PRO A 37 -26.90 -19.61 4.08
N VAL A 38 -28.22 -19.43 4.01
CA VAL A 38 -28.86 -18.29 3.33
C VAL A 38 -28.58 -16.97 4.04
N LYS A 39 -28.51 -16.97 5.38
CA LYS A 39 -28.17 -15.77 6.16
C LYS A 39 -26.68 -15.39 6.01
N ARG A 40 -25.79 -16.40 5.90
CA ARG A 40 -24.36 -16.19 5.66
C ARG A 40 -24.09 -15.60 4.26
N VAL A 41 -24.78 -16.10 3.23
CA VAL A 41 -24.64 -15.59 1.85
C VAL A 41 -25.11 -14.14 1.74
N LYS A 42 -26.27 -13.80 2.33
CA LYS A 42 -26.74 -12.41 2.36
C LYS A 42 -25.78 -11.48 3.09
N LEU A 43 -25.29 -11.90 4.26
CA LEU A 43 -24.30 -11.14 5.02
C LEU A 43 -22.97 -10.97 4.27
N LEU A 44 -22.57 -11.97 3.47
CA LEU A 44 -21.38 -11.87 2.62
C LEU A 44 -21.57 -10.82 1.51
N GLU A 45 -22.70 -10.83 0.79
CA GLU A 45 -22.97 -9.83 -0.26
C GLU A 45 -23.05 -8.42 0.31
N ASP A 46 -23.75 -8.23 1.44
CA ASP A 46 -23.85 -6.93 2.12
C ASP A 46 -22.46 -6.41 2.55
N VAL A 47 -21.58 -7.31 3.01
CA VAL A 47 -20.20 -6.97 3.37
C VAL A 47 -19.40 -6.59 2.14
N LEU A 48 -19.51 -7.37 1.05
CA LEU A 48 -18.73 -7.14 -0.17
C LEU A 48 -19.12 -5.83 -0.88
N GLU A 49 -20.39 -5.43 -0.82
CA GLU A 49 -20.86 -4.14 -1.37
C GLU A 49 -20.39 -2.94 -0.55
N ASN A 50 -20.19 -3.11 0.76
CA ASN A 50 -19.80 -2.06 1.71
C ASN A 50 -18.35 -2.19 2.21
N LEU A 51 -17.50 -2.92 1.49
CA LEU A 51 -16.07 -3.08 1.81
C LEU A 51 -15.33 -1.75 1.65
N ASP A 52 -15.55 -0.84 2.59
CA ASP A 52 -14.90 0.45 2.62
C ASP A 52 -13.52 0.34 3.28
N MET A 53 -12.59 1.11 2.74
CA MET A 53 -11.16 0.78 2.70
C MET A 53 -10.38 0.98 4.01
N THR A 54 -11.04 1.26 5.12
CA THR A 54 -10.36 1.61 6.38
C THR A 54 -9.74 0.41 7.09
N LEU A 55 -9.82 -0.79 6.51
CA LEU A 55 -9.37 -2.02 7.17
C LEU A 55 -9.92 -2.06 8.61
N THR A 56 -11.14 -1.59 8.83
CA THR A 56 -11.70 -1.63 10.18
C THR A 56 -12.52 -2.91 10.22
N ILE A 57 -12.10 -3.87 11.04
CA ILE A 57 -12.88 -5.09 11.25
C ILE A 57 -14.30 -4.66 11.63
N THR A 58 -15.27 -4.89 10.75
CA THR A 58 -16.67 -4.74 11.10
C THR A 58 -17.13 -6.00 11.83
N PRO A 59 -18.12 -5.91 12.74
CA PRO A 59 -18.70 -7.09 13.40
C PRO A 59 -19.18 -8.16 12.40
N GLN A 60 -19.57 -7.73 11.20
CA GLN A 60 -19.98 -8.60 10.11
C GLN A 60 -18.81 -9.44 9.55
N LEU A 61 -17.61 -8.88 9.43
CA LEU A 61 -16.41 -9.62 9.04
C LEU A 61 -15.95 -10.64 10.10
N ILE A 62 -16.08 -10.29 11.39
CA ILE A 62 -15.80 -11.24 12.49
C ILE A 62 -16.74 -12.44 12.39
N ASN A 63 -18.03 -12.21 12.13
CA ASN A 63 -19.03 -13.27 11.97
C ASN A 63 -18.75 -14.18 10.76
N LEU A 64 -17.96 -13.71 9.78
CA LEU A 64 -17.48 -14.50 8.64
C LEU A 64 -16.15 -15.22 8.92
N GLY A 65 -15.56 -15.05 10.11
CA GLY A 65 -14.30 -15.67 10.50
C GLY A 65 -13.05 -15.01 9.89
N LEU A 66 -13.17 -13.77 9.41
CA LEU A 66 -12.06 -13.04 8.80
C LEU A 66 -11.35 -12.18 9.85
N SER A 67 -10.03 -12.35 9.97
CA SER A 67 -9.19 -11.47 10.79
C SER A 67 -8.75 -10.22 10.01
N GLN A 68 -8.34 -9.18 10.74
CA GLN A 68 -7.74 -7.99 10.15
C GLN A 68 -6.53 -8.32 9.28
N GLU A 69 -5.63 -9.15 9.80
CA GLU A 69 -4.39 -9.56 9.13
C GLU A 69 -4.71 -10.27 7.81
N CYS A 70 -5.71 -11.16 7.82
CA CYS A 70 -6.16 -11.85 6.61
C CYS A 70 -6.65 -10.87 5.53
N LEU A 71 -7.40 -9.83 5.91
CA LEU A 71 -7.86 -8.82 4.96
C LEU A 71 -6.70 -7.99 4.42
N CYS A 72 -5.82 -7.50 5.29
CA CYS A 72 -4.63 -6.76 4.90
C CYS A 72 -3.81 -7.57 3.89
N GLU A 73 -3.61 -8.86 4.16
CA GLU A 73 -2.88 -9.80 3.30
C GLU A 73 -3.58 -9.98 1.96
N VAL A 74 -4.90 -10.22 1.94
CA VAL A 74 -5.67 -10.36 0.69
C VAL A 74 -5.58 -9.08 -0.14
N TRP A 75 -5.76 -7.91 0.47
CA TRP A 75 -5.64 -6.63 -0.23
C TRP A 75 -4.24 -6.43 -0.80
N HIS A 76 -3.20 -6.72 -0.02
CA HIS A 76 -1.80 -6.61 -0.43
C HIS A 76 -1.51 -7.55 -1.61
N GLN A 77 -1.80 -8.84 -1.46
CA GLN A 77 -1.56 -9.85 -2.49
C GLN A 77 -2.31 -9.55 -3.79
N GLN A 78 -3.59 -9.17 -3.73
CA GLN A 78 -4.36 -8.85 -4.93
C GLN A 78 -3.84 -7.57 -5.59
N ALA A 79 -3.44 -6.56 -4.81
CA ALA A 79 -2.86 -5.33 -5.36
C ALA A 79 -1.52 -5.59 -6.04
N VAL A 80 -0.64 -6.38 -5.42
CA VAL A 80 0.65 -6.80 -5.97
C VAL A 80 0.46 -7.58 -7.27
N SER A 81 -0.37 -8.63 -7.24
CA SER A 81 -0.63 -9.47 -8.40
C SER A 81 -1.18 -8.66 -9.57
N ARG A 82 -2.17 -7.81 -9.32
CA ARG A 82 -2.75 -6.95 -10.35
C ARG A 82 -1.74 -5.95 -10.89
N LEU A 83 -0.93 -5.35 -10.03
CA LEU A 83 0.11 -4.41 -10.45
C LEU A 83 1.08 -5.08 -11.41
N LEU A 84 1.60 -6.25 -11.05
CA LEU A 84 2.55 -7.01 -11.86
C LEU A 84 1.96 -7.45 -13.20
N GLN A 85 0.68 -7.85 -13.23
CA GLN A 85 -0.04 -8.14 -14.49
C GLN A 85 -0.14 -6.93 -15.42
N LEU A 86 -0.37 -5.73 -14.88
CA LEU A 86 -0.52 -4.51 -15.68
C LEU A 86 0.76 -4.11 -16.40
N ILE A 87 1.90 -4.32 -15.74
CA ILE A 87 3.24 -3.96 -16.21
C ILE A 87 4.01 -5.15 -16.80
N GLU A 88 3.38 -6.32 -16.89
CA GLU A 88 3.94 -7.54 -17.47
C GLU A 88 5.25 -7.99 -16.79
N LEU A 89 5.37 -7.80 -15.48
CA LEU A 89 6.52 -8.27 -14.69
C LEU A 89 6.26 -9.66 -14.09
N PRO A 90 7.28 -10.53 -14.03
CA PRO A 90 7.17 -11.80 -13.31
C PRO A 90 6.94 -11.55 -11.82
N LEU A 91 6.32 -12.52 -11.15
CA LEU A 91 6.03 -12.44 -9.73
C LEU A 91 7.31 -12.30 -8.90
N LEU A 92 7.37 -11.27 -8.05
CA LEU A 92 8.50 -10.99 -7.16
C LEU A 92 8.08 -11.33 -5.73
N GLU A 93 8.66 -12.39 -5.15
CA GLU A 93 8.36 -12.86 -3.78
C GLU A 93 8.57 -11.76 -2.74
N ASP A 94 9.63 -10.96 -2.89
CA ASP A 94 9.95 -9.80 -2.05
C ASP A 94 8.86 -8.70 -2.05
N LEU A 95 7.98 -8.63 -3.06
CA LEU A 95 6.86 -7.68 -3.08
C LEU A 95 5.69 -8.18 -2.22
N LEU A 96 5.59 -9.49 -2.01
CA LEU A 96 4.52 -10.14 -1.24
C LEU A 96 4.80 -10.13 0.26
N ASP A 97 6.07 -10.20 0.68
CA ASP A 97 6.43 -10.30 2.09
C ASP A 97 6.14 -9.05 2.94
N GLY A 98 5.73 -7.93 2.31
CA GLY A 98 5.20 -6.75 3.02
C GLY A 98 6.20 -6.03 3.95
N GLU A 99 7.42 -6.56 4.11
CA GLU A 99 8.52 -5.95 4.86
C GLU A 99 9.13 -4.77 4.08
N VAL A 100 8.32 -3.74 3.87
CA VAL A 100 8.84 -2.44 3.46
C VAL A 100 9.40 -1.76 4.71
N ALA A 101 10.64 -1.29 4.65
CA ALA A 101 11.25 -0.45 5.68
C ALA A 101 10.35 0.77 5.93
N SER A 102 9.48 0.67 6.93
CA SER A 102 8.50 1.69 7.23
C SER A 102 9.21 2.92 7.76
N ARG A 103 8.89 4.10 7.20
CA ARG A 103 9.38 5.34 7.78
C ARG A 103 8.76 5.49 9.18
N PRO A 104 9.51 6.08 10.15
CA PRO A 104 8.97 6.33 11.47
C PRO A 104 7.62 7.07 11.39
N PRO A 105 6.63 6.74 12.24
CA PRO A 105 5.37 7.47 12.30
C PRO A 105 5.60 8.98 12.47
N LEU A 106 4.71 9.80 11.92
CA LEU A 106 4.73 11.25 12.17
C LEU A 106 4.55 11.52 13.67
N HIS A 107 5.29 12.49 14.20
CA HIS A 107 5.21 12.94 15.59
C HIS A 107 3.86 13.55 16.01
N GLY A 108 2.82 13.50 15.16
CA GLY A 108 1.48 14.03 15.45
C GLY A 108 0.31 13.04 15.28
N SER A 109 0.55 11.79 14.87
CA SER A 109 -0.54 10.84 14.57
C SER A 109 -0.87 9.86 15.70
N SER A 110 -0.13 9.87 16.81
CA SER A 110 -0.52 9.11 17.99
C SER A 110 -1.30 10.00 18.94
N SER A 111 -2.56 9.66 19.17
CA SER A 111 -3.41 10.14 20.27
C SER A 111 -2.86 9.69 21.64
N ASN A 112 -1.57 9.93 21.90
CA ASN A 112 -0.91 9.71 23.18
C ASN A 112 -0.88 11.06 23.91
N PRO A 113 -1.68 11.25 24.97
CA PRO A 113 -1.73 12.49 25.73
C PRO A 113 -0.43 12.86 26.44
N GLU A 114 0.56 11.97 26.47
CA GLU A 114 1.84 12.17 27.16
C GLU A 114 2.97 12.75 26.27
N LEU A 115 2.76 12.87 24.95
CA LEU A 115 3.71 13.49 24.01
C LEU A 115 3.40 14.97 23.69
N LEU A 116 2.53 15.61 24.47
CA LEU A 116 2.06 17.00 24.28
C LEU A 116 3.12 18.10 24.46
N TYR A 117 4.38 17.74 24.66
CA TYR A 117 5.50 18.68 24.81
C TYR A 117 6.55 18.47 23.72
N SER A 118 6.16 18.34 22.46
CA SER A 118 7.09 18.71 21.40
C SER A 118 7.23 20.24 21.42
N PRO A 119 8.46 20.79 21.55
CA PRO A 119 8.67 22.23 21.69
C PRO A 119 8.10 23.06 20.53
N ASN A 120 7.79 22.43 19.39
CA ASN A 120 7.33 23.11 18.17
C ASN A 120 5.86 22.82 17.81
N TYR A 121 5.09 22.23 18.73
CA TYR A 121 3.64 22.01 18.53
C TYR A 121 2.88 23.34 18.31
N LEU A 122 3.24 24.38 19.08
CA LEU A 122 2.61 25.69 18.99
C LEU A 122 2.82 26.32 17.61
N ASP A 123 4.03 26.24 17.04
CA ASP A 123 4.29 26.75 15.70
C ASP A 123 3.43 26.06 14.64
N ARG A 124 3.23 24.74 14.75
CA ARG A 124 2.38 23.98 13.82
C ARG A 124 0.91 24.41 13.90
N GLU A 125 0.38 24.61 15.11
CA GLU A 125 -0.98 25.10 15.31
C GLU A 125 -1.15 26.56 14.82
N VAL A 126 -0.15 27.42 15.07
CA VAL A 126 -0.15 28.81 14.56
C VAL A 126 -0.16 28.83 13.04
N LEU A 127 0.66 28.01 12.38
CA LEU A 127 0.71 27.89 10.93
C LEU A 127 -0.61 27.40 10.35
N LYS A 128 -1.26 26.44 11.01
CA LYS A 128 -2.58 25.94 10.62
C LYS A 128 -3.64 27.03 10.72
N ALA A 129 -3.72 27.72 11.86
CA ALA A 129 -4.66 28.83 12.05
C ALA A 129 -4.42 29.97 11.05
N PHE A 130 -3.15 30.26 10.74
CA PHE A 130 -2.77 31.22 9.71
C PHE A 130 -3.29 30.79 8.32
N GLY A 131 -3.12 29.53 7.94
CA GLY A 131 -3.64 29.01 6.67
C GLY A 131 -5.16 29.11 6.57
N GLU A 132 -5.87 28.75 7.63
CA GLU A 132 -7.33 28.83 7.70
C GLU A 132 -7.85 30.28 7.58
N ALA A 133 -7.13 31.25 8.16
CA ALA A 133 -7.50 32.66 8.09
C ALA A 133 -7.36 33.28 6.69
N GLN A 134 -6.39 32.82 5.89
CA GLN A 134 -6.12 33.43 4.57
C GLN A 134 -7.06 32.94 3.46
N ALA A 135 -7.77 31.83 3.66
CA ALA A 135 -8.71 31.24 2.70
C ALA A 135 -8.13 31.07 1.26
N ASP A 136 -6.82 30.81 1.15
CA ASP A 136 -6.10 30.68 -0.12
C ASP A 136 -5.64 29.23 -0.33
N GLU A 137 -6.14 28.57 -1.39
CA GLU A 137 -5.86 27.15 -1.65
C GLU A 137 -4.37 26.85 -1.82
N TRP A 138 -3.61 27.81 -2.37
CA TRP A 138 -2.18 27.67 -2.61
C TRP A 138 -1.42 27.65 -1.28
N MET A 139 -1.74 28.59 -0.38
CA MET A 139 -1.17 28.70 0.96
C MET A 139 -1.52 27.48 1.81
N THR A 140 -2.80 27.08 1.83
CA THR A 140 -3.23 25.89 2.58
C THR A 140 -2.50 24.65 2.09
N GLY A 141 -2.36 24.46 0.77
CA GLY A 141 -1.59 23.33 0.21
C GLY A 141 -0.11 23.36 0.60
N ALA A 142 0.51 24.55 0.66
CA ALA A 142 1.90 24.69 1.08
C ALA A 142 2.09 24.38 2.57
N LEU A 143 1.19 24.89 3.41
CA LEU A 143 1.20 24.68 4.86
C LEU A 143 0.92 23.22 5.24
N ASP A 144 0.00 22.57 4.53
CA ASP A 144 -0.27 21.13 4.62
C ASP A 144 1.00 20.27 4.45
N CYS A 145 1.94 20.72 3.61
CA CYS A 145 3.21 20.03 3.38
C CYS A 145 4.20 20.18 4.55
N LEU A 146 4.08 21.22 5.40
CA LEU A 146 4.98 21.47 6.52
C LEU A 146 4.88 20.41 7.63
N GLU A 147 3.79 19.63 7.66
CA GLU A 147 3.66 18.49 8.58
C GLU A 147 4.77 17.45 8.39
N PHE A 148 5.35 17.37 7.18
CA PHE A 148 6.41 16.42 6.83
C PHE A 148 7.83 16.98 6.95
N LEU A 149 7.95 18.28 7.26
CA LEU A 149 9.23 18.95 7.38
C LEU A 149 9.81 18.80 8.80
N PRO A 150 11.16 18.78 8.93
CA PRO A 150 11.85 18.89 10.20
C PRO A 150 11.41 20.12 10.98
N ASP A 151 11.36 19.94 12.29
CA ASP A 151 10.91 20.93 13.27
C ASP A 151 11.68 22.26 13.18
N ASP A 152 12.97 22.25 12.87
CA ASP A 152 13.78 23.46 12.70
C ASP A 152 13.30 24.34 11.52
N LEU A 153 12.96 23.72 10.38
CA LEU A 153 12.44 24.42 9.21
C LEU A 153 11.04 24.99 9.47
N VAL A 154 10.24 24.29 10.27
CA VAL A 154 8.89 24.76 10.63
C VAL A 154 8.95 26.01 11.49
N VAL A 155 9.88 26.06 12.46
CA VAL A 155 10.12 27.26 13.28
C VAL A 155 10.61 28.43 12.43
N GLU A 156 11.51 28.18 11.48
CA GLU A 156 11.98 29.21 10.55
C GLU A 156 10.83 29.79 9.72
N VAL A 157 9.95 28.93 9.19
CA VAL A 157 8.76 29.35 8.44
C VAL A 157 7.80 30.16 9.31
N SER A 158 7.51 29.69 10.54
CA SER A 158 6.64 30.41 11.49
C SER A 158 7.14 31.84 11.76
N ARG A 159 8.44 31.97 12.04
CA ARG A 159 9.09 33.27 12.25
C ARG A 159 9.10 34.14 10.99
N GLY A 160 9.40 33.56 9.83
CA GLY A 160 9.37 34.29 8.56
C GLY A 160 7.96 34.77 8.19
N LEU A 161 6.93 33.95 8.43
CA LEU A 161 5.54 34.30 8.16
C LEU A 161 5.03 35.42 9.06
N SER A 162 5.40 35.41 10.35
CA SER A 162 5.08 36.53 11.25
C SER A 162 5.65 37.88 10.79
N SER A 163 6.74 37.85 10.01
CA SER A 163 7.39 39.05 9.46
C SER A 163 6.77 39.54 8.15
N CYS A 164 6.01 38.69 7.43
CA CYS A 164 5.37 39.02 6.15
C CYS A 164 3.85 39.08 6.20
N THR A 165 3.22 39.11 7.38
CA THR A 165 1.76 39.03 7.56
C THR A 165 0.94 39.99 6.69
N HIS A 166 1.50 41.15 6.33
CA HIS A 166 0.85 42.16 5.49
C HIS A 166 1.17 42.03 3.98
N ASP A 167 2.06 41.13 3.59
CA ASP A 167 2.46 40.86 2.21
C ASP A 167 2.34 39.36 1.88
N LEU A 168 1.14 38.97 1.44
CA LEU A 168 0.81 37.61 1.02
C LEU A 168 1.77 37.06 -0.04
N LEU A 169 2.27 37.92 -0.94
CA LEU A 169 3.19 37.49 -1.98
C LEU A 169 4.54 37.06 -1.42
N GLN A 170 5.04 37.77 -0.40
CA GLN A 170 6.29 37.38 0.28
C GLN A 170 6.10 36.11 1.10
N CYS A 171 4.94 35.95 1.75
CA CYS A 171 4.63 34.71 2.44
C CYS A 171 4.55 33.50 1.50
N LYS A 172 3.91 33.64 0.32
CA LYS A 172 3.93 32.60 -0.72
C LYS A 172 5.36 32.30 -1.20
N LYS A 173 6.20 33.31 -1.42
CA LYS A 173 7.62 33.13 -1.79
C LYS A 173 8.41 32.33 -0.76
N LEU A 174 8.28 32.70 0.51
CA LEU A 174 8.96 32.05 1.62
C LEU A 174 8.59 30.56 1.68
N LEU A 175 7.28 30.26 1.67
CA LEU A 175 6.79 28.89 1.70
C LEU A 175 7.29 28.08 0.51
N TYR A 176 7.21 28.64 -0.70
CA TYR A 176 7.71 27.96 -1.90
C TYR A 176 9.20 27.64 -1.76
N GLN A 177 10.02 28.61 -1.32
CA GLN A 177 11.46 28.43 -1.18
C GLN A 177 11.81 27.30 -0.21
N VAL A 178 11.19 27.28 0.98
CA VAL A 178 11.45 26.25 2.00
C VAL A 178 11.02 24.86 1.50
N LEU A 179 9.89 24.76 0.80
CA LEU A 179 9.43 23.49 0.23
C LEU A 179 10.39 23.00 -0.86
N VAL A 180 10.84 23.87 -1.76
CA VAL A 180 11.81 23.52 -2.80
C VAL A 180 13.14 23.09 -2.19
N GLU A 181 13.59 23.76 -1.14
CA GLU A 181 14.80 23.36 -0.42
C GLU A 181 14.65 21.98 0.21
N HIS A 182 13.55 21.72 0.91
CA HIS A 182 13.31 20.44 1.56
C HIS A 182 13.18 19.27 0.57
N TYR A 183 12.34 19.42 -0.46
CA TYR A 183 12.07 18.37 -1.45
C TYR A 183 13.13 18.29 -2.56
N GLY A 184 13.98 19.30 -2.69
CA GLY A 184 15.11 19.31 -3.61
C GLY A 184 16.31 18.48 -3.13
N GLN A 185 16.33 18.04 -1.87
CA GLN A 185 17.45 17.28 -1.30
C GLN A 185 17.51 15.85 -1.87
N ILE A 186 18.51 15.59 -2.72
CA ILE A 186 18.74 14.29 -3.38
C ILE A 186 19.04 13.16 -2.38
N GLN A 187 19.44 13.49 -1.15
CA GLN A 187 19.78 12.52 -0.11
C GLN A 187 18.55 11.83 0.51
N LYS A 188 17.36 12.45 0.40
CA LYS A 188 16.11 11.88 0.91
C LYS A 188 15.58 10.85 -0.10
N PRO A 189 15.14 9.65 0.34
CA PRO A 189 14.53 8.69 -0.58
C PRO A 189 13.27 9.28 -1.20
N PRO A 190 12.97 8.97 -2.48
CA PRO A 190 11.75 9.44 -3.13
C PRO A 190 10.50 8.94 -2.38
N LEU A 191 9.39 9.65 -2.51
CA LEU A 191 8.10 9.28 -1.91
C LEU A 191 7.54 8.00 -2.52
N LEU A 192 7.82 7.77 -3.79
CA LEU A 192 7.56 6.51 -4.47
C LEU A 192 8.78 5.59 -4.32
N ASN A 193 8.92 4.98 -3.15
CA ASN A 193 10.01 4.07 -2.82
C ASN A 193 9.61 2.59 -2.86
N ASN A 194 8.59 2.21 -3.62
CA ASN A 194 8.24 0.79 -3.72
C ASN A 194 9.46 0.02 -4.23
N CYS A 195 9.77 -1.09 -3.57
CA CYS A 195 11.05 -1.82 -3.56
C CYS A 195 11.62 -2.27 -4.92
N PHE A 196 10.98 -1.93 -6.04
CA PHE A 196 11.39 -2.37 -7.37
C PHE A 196 11.35 -1.22 -8.39
N PHE A 197 12.54 -0.90 -8.89
CA PHE A 197 12.73 -0.02 -10.05
C PHE A 197 11.87 -0.44 -11.25
N ASP A 198 11.73 -1.74 -11.45
CA ASP A 198 11.05 -2.31 -12.62
C ASP A 198 9.58 -1.91 -12.66
N ILE A 199 8.94 -1.66 -11.51
CA ILE A 199 7.55 -1.18 -11.44
C ILE A 199 7.41 0.16 -12.14
N TYR A 200 8.20 1.16 -11.74
CA TYR A 200 8.11 2.49 -12.31
C TYR A 200 8.65 2.54 -13.74
N SER A 201 9.59 1.65 -14.09
CA SER A 201 9.99 1.45 -15.48
C SER A 201 8.81 0.96 -16.32
N GLY A 202 8.10 -0.09 -15.88
CA GLY A 202 6.92 -0.63 -16.55
C GLY A 202 5.78 0.39 -16.68
N ILE A 203 5.48 1.13 -15.62
CA ILE A 203 4.49 2.23 -15.66
C ILE A 203 4.92 3.30 -16.68
N SER A 204 6.21 3.65 -16.72
CA SER A 204 6.70 4.62 -17.69
C SER A 204 6.57 4.15 -19.14
N GLU A 205 6.73 2.84 -19.40
CA GLU A 205 6.47 2.27 -20.72
C GLU A 205 4.97 2.32 -21.07
N LEU A 206 4.07 2.06 -20.12
CA LEU A 206 2.63 2.21 -20.35
C LEU A 206 2.29 3.64 -20.79
N LEU A 207 2.88 4.65 -20.12
CA LEU A 207 2.68 6.06 -20.44
C LEU A 207 3.23 6.43 -21.83
N VAL A 208 4.46 5.99 -22.14
CA VAL A 208 5.08 6.26 -23.45
C VAL A 208 4.30 5.61 -24.59
N ASN A 209 3.70 4.43 -24.34
CA ASN A 209 2.86 3.72 -25.30
C ASN A 209 1.39 4.20 -25.32
N GLY A 210 1.05 5.28 -24.60
CA GLY A 210 -0.30 5.86 -24.60
C GLY A 210 -1.37 5.04 -23.86
N LYS A 211 -0.99 4.02 -23.08
CA LYS A 211 -1.90 3.17 -22.29
C LYS A 211 -2.30 3.86 -20.97
N MET A 212 -2.93 5.04 -21.07
CA MET A 212 -3.18 5.94 -19.94
C MET A 212 -4.00 5.30 -18.80
N GLU A 213 -5.07 4.59 -19.12
CA GLU A 213 -5.93 3.93 -18.12
C GLU A 213 -5.16 2.87 -17.31
N ARG A 214 -4.36 2.03 -18.00
CA ARG A 214 -3.52 1.02 -17.34
C ARG A 214 -2.42 1.67 -16.50
N ALA A 215 -1.84 2.77 -16.97
CA ALA A 215 -0.82 3.51 -16.22
C ALA A 215 -1.41 4.14 -14.96
N LEU A 216 -2.62 4.71 -15.04
CA LEU A 216 -3.34 5.25 -13.87
C LEU A 216 -3.63 4.13 -12.86
N GLU A 217 -4.16 3.00 -13.33
CA GLU A 217 -4.44 1.85 -12.48
C GLU A 217 -3.17 1.35 -11.77
N ALA A 218 -2.07 1.20 -12.51
CA ALA A 218 -0.79 0.77 -11.95
C ALA A 218 -0.23 1.78 -10.93
N LEU A 219 -0.41 3.08 -11.16
CA LEU A 219 -0.04 4.12 -10.20
C LEU A 219 -0.92 4.11 -8.95
N GLN A 220 -2.23 3.94 -9.08
CA GLN A 220 -3.15 3.81 -7.94
C GLN A 220 -2.74 2.63 -7.05
N LEU A 221 -2.45 1.46 -7.65
CA LEU A 221 -1.96 0.28 -6.94
C LEU A 221 -0.60 0.54 -6.28
N SER A 222 0.32 1.18 -7.01
CA SER A 222 1.63 1.54 -6.47
C SER A 222 1.51 2.46 -5.25
N VAL A 223 0.65 3.47 -5.30
CA VAL A 223 0.39 4.39 -4.18
C VAL A 223 -0.33 3.69 -3.03
N LYS A 224 -1.20 2.72 -3.31
CA LYS A 224 -1.89 1.92 -2.29
C LYS A 224 -0.93 1.04 -1.50
N LEU A 225 0.10 0.50 -2.16
CA LEU A 225 1.17 -0.33 -1.56
C LEU A 225 2.22 0.47 -0.77
N GLN A 226 2.22 1.80 -0.87
CA GLN A 226 3.09 2.64 -0.04
C GLN A 226 2.64 2.64 1.42
N ASP A 227 3.59 2.91 2.32
CA ASP A 227 3.28 3.18 3.72
C ASP A 227 2.37 4.42 3.87
N SER A 228 1.60 4.46 4.96
CA SER A 228 0.62 5.51 5.18
C SER A 228 1.21 6.92 5.20
N ARG A 229 2.43 7.07 5.73
CA ARG A 229 3.14 8.36 5.82
C ARG A 229 3.58 8.84 4.45
N SER A 230 4.27 8.02 3.67
CA SER A 230 4.72 8.38 2.31
C SER A 230 3.53 8.67 1.39
N ARG A 231 2.44 7.90 1.53
CA ARG A 231 1.20 8.14 0.78
C ARG A 231 0.54 9.48 1.12
N GLU A 232 0.49 9.85 2.40
CA GLU A 232 -0.03 11.14 2.83
C GLU A 232 0.85 12.29 2.35
N GLU A 233 2.17 12.18 2.53
CA GLU A 233 3.16 13.17 2.07
C GLU A 233 3.01 13.42 0.56
N LEU A 234 2.89 12.34 -0.23
CA LEU A 234 2.68 12.42 -1.67
C LEU A 234 1.36 13.11 -2.02
N ARG A 235 0.26 12.82 -1.31
CA ARG A 235 -1.04 13.43 -1.58
C ARG A 235 -0.98 14.93 -1.36
N ARG A 236 -0.44 15.38 -0.22
CA ARG A 236 -0.37 16.81 0.11
C ARG A 236 0.58 17.55 -0.82
N LEU A 237 1.73 16.94 -1.14
CA LEU A 237 2.67 17.51 -2.11
C LEU A 237 2.03 17.65 -3.50
N LEU A 238 1.35 16.62 -4.02
CA LEU A 238 0.70 16.70 -5.32
C LEU A 238 -0.44 17.72 -5.32
N ARG A 239 -1.23 17.81 -4.24
CA ARG A 239 -2.26 18.85 -4.08
C ARG A 239 -1.65 20.25 -4.22
N PHE A 240 -0.58 20.50 -3.49
CA PHE A 240 0.15 21.77 -3.58
C PHE A 240 0.69 22.01 -4.99
N MET A 241 1.33 21.00 -5.60
CA MET A 241 1.88 21.13 -6.95
C MET A 241 0.81 21.45 -8.00
N VAL A 242 -0.36 20.82 -7.92
CA VAL A 242 -1.48 21.09 -8.84
C VAL A 242 -1.99 22.52 -8.67
N THR A 243 -2.16 22.99 -7.44
CA THR A 243 -2.58 24.37 -7.17
C THR A 243 -1.51 25.37 -7.63
N ALA A 244 -0.24 25.16 -7.25
CA ALA A 244 0.88 26.02 -7.61
C ALA A 244 1.19 26.05 -9.11
N ALA A 245 0.79 25.03 -9.87
CA ALA A 245 0.97 24.97 -11.31
C ALA A 245 -0.03 25.86 -12.10
N LYS A 246 -1.12 26.32 -11.48
CA LYS A 246 -2.13 27.17 -12.12
C LYS A 246 -1.48 28.50 -12.60
N PRO A 247 -1.78 28.99 -13.81
CA PRO A 247 -1.18 30.21 -14.34
C PRO A 247 -1.66 31.50 -13.65
N GLN A 248 -2.78 31.46 -12.94
CA GLN A 248 -3.33 32.57 -12.17
C GLN A 248 -2.65 32.76 -10.80
N GLU A 249 -1.95 31.73 -10.32
CA GLU A 249 -1.25 31.77 -9.04
C GLU A 249 0.05 32.54 -9.12
N MET A 250 0.65 32.79 -7.94
CA MET A 250 1.96 33.43 -7.84
C MET A 250 2.96 32.80 -8.83
N LYS A 251 3.60 33.65 -9.63
CA LYS A 251 4.63 33.21 -10.57
C LYS A 251 5.86 32.70 -9.81
N VAL A 252 6.12 31.39 -9.89
CA VAL A 252 7.22 30.74 -9.14
C VAL A 252 8.59 30.87 -9.82
N HIS A 253 8.61 31.17 -11.13
CA HIS A 253 9.84 31.36 -11.91
C HIS A 253 9.67 32.49 -12.93
N LYS A 254 10.71 33.32 -13.14
CA LYS A 254 10.61 34.52 -14.00
C LYS A 254 10.24 34.22 -15.45
N GLU A 255 10.84 33.16 -16.01
CA GLU A 255 10.78 32.85 -17.45
C GLU A 255 10.02 31.57 -17.80
N ILE A 256 9.74 30.72 -16.81
CA ILE A 256 9.21 29.37 -17.04
C ILE A 256 7.78 29.34 -16.51
N GLU A 257 6.88 28.67 -17.23
CA GLU A 257 5.51 28.44 -16.76
C GLU A 257 5.50 27.71 -15.42
N ASN A 258 4.55 28.09 -14.54
CA ASN A 258 4.42 27.53 -13.19
C ASN A 258 4.41 25.99 -13.21
N ARG A 259 3.63 25.39 -14.10
CA ARG A 259 3.56 23.92 -14.28
C ARG A 259 4.93 23.27 -14.47
N ILE A 260 5.77 23.83 -15.34
CA ILE A 260 7.09 23.28 -15.65
C ILE A 260 8.07 23.55 -14.50
N ALA A 261 7.99 24.73 -13.87
CA ALA A 261 8.83 25.09 -12.72
C ALA A 261 8.55 24.18 -11.51
N VAL A 262 7.28 24.02 -11.15
CA VAL A 262 6.82 23.13 -10.06
C VAL A 262 7.23 21.68 -10.35
N LYS A 263 6.99 21.18 -11.57
CA LYS A 263 7.44 19.85 -11.96
C LYS A 263 8.95 19.68 -11.73
N ARG A 264 9.77 20.62 -12.20
CA ARG A 264 11.24 20.55 -12.06
C ARG A 264 11.68 20.55 -10.60
N ALA A 265 11.02 21.36 -9.76
CA ALA A 265 11.36 21.49 -8.35
C ALA A 265 11.10 20.21 -7.55
N PHE A 266 9.99 19.53 -7.79
CA PHE A 266 9.52 18.43 -6.92
C PHE A 266 9.66 17.03 -7.52
N SER A 267 10.07 16.90 -8.80
CA SER A 267 10.15 15.58 -9.46
C SER A 267 11.04 14.59 -8.70
N SER A 268 12.21 15.03 -8.23
CA SER A 268 13.16 14.16 -7.51
C SER A 268 12.63 13.66 -6.18
N ALA A 269 11.82 14.47 -5.49
CA ALA A 269 11.16 14.04 -4.26
C ALA A 269 10.10 12.97 -4.53
N ILE A 270 9.34 13.08 -5.62
CA ILE A 270 8.29 12.10 -5.92
C ILE A 270 8.91 10.81 -6.44
N ILE A 271 9.74 10.92 -7.47
CA ILE A 271 10.41 9.77 -8.07
C ILE A 271 11.83 10.10 -8.50
N TYR A 272 12.77 9.31 -8.01
CA TYR A 272 14.14 9.34 -8.46
C TYR A 272 14.71 7.93 -8.52
N ASN A 273 15.23 7.56 -9.69
CA ASN A 273 16.07 6.39 -9.83
C ASN A 273 17.12 6.65 -10.90
N ARG A 274 18.39 6.30 -10.64
CA ARG A 274 19.48 6.46 -11.60
C ARG A 274 19.23 5.72 -12.92
N ARG A 275 18.45 4.66 -12.90
CA ARG A 275 18.08 3.86 -14.08
C ARG A 275 16.84 4.38 -14.81
N LEU A 276 16.05 5.28 -14.21
CA LEU A 276 14.87 5.87 -14.85
C LEU A 276 15.26 7.16 -15.59
N PRO A 277 15.06 7.26 -16.91
CA PRO A 277 15.33 8.49 -17.64
C PRO A 277 14.56 9.69 -17.07
N LYS A 278 15.24 10.83 -16.88
CA LYS A 278 14.62 12.06 -16.32
C LYS A 278 13.36 12.51 -17.08
N GLY A 279 13.32 12.29 -18.40
CA GLY A 279 12.15 12.57 -19.22
C GLY A 279 10.94 11.72 -18.85
N LYS A 280 11.13 10.40 -18.66
CA LYS A 280 10.09 9.45 -18.24
C LYS A 280 9.61 9.73 -16.81
N ALA A 281 10.54 9.98 -15.89
CA ALA A 281 10.21 10.41 -14.53
C ALA A 281 9.35 11.69 -14.52
N GLY A 282 9.75 12.70 -15.29
CA GLY A 282 9.00 13.94 -15.42
C GLY A 282 7.63 13.77 -16.09
N LEU A 283 7.51 12.89 -17.08
CA LEU A 283 6.22 12.55 -17.70
C LEU A 283 5.27 11.95 -16.67
N MET A 284 5.77 11.02 -15.86
CA MET A 284 4.96 10.38 -14.82
C MET A 284 4.50 11.36 -13.75
N VAL A 285 5.37 12.28 -13.30
CA VAL A 285 4.99 13.34 -12.35
C VAL A 285 3.89 14.24 -12.93
N LEU A 286 4.01 14.64 -14.20
CA LEU A 286 2.95 15.41 -14.87
C LEU A 286 1.65 14.62 -14.95
N PHE A 287 1.72 13.34 -15.31
CA PHE A 287 0.55 12.47 -15.36
C PHE A 287 -0.14 12.33 -13.99
N MET A 288 0.64 12.22 -12.91
CA MET A 288 0.11 12.20 -11.53
C MET A 288 -0.55 13.52 -11.13
N MET A 289 0.01 14.66 -11.56
CA MET A 289 -0.61 15.97 -11.36
C MET A 289 -1.95 16.08 -12.11
N ASP A 290 -2.00 15.61 -13.36
CA ASP A 290 -3.20 15.69 -14.19
C ASP A 290 -4.33 14.77 -13.71
N ASN A 291 -3.99 13.67 -13.04
CA ASN A 291 -4.93 12.68 -12.50
C ASN A 291 -4.98 12.67 -10.96
N TYR A 292 -4.60 13.76 -10.30
CA TYR A 292 -4.46 13.81 -8.84
C TYR A 292 -5.73 13.35 -8.08
N SER A 293 -6.91 13.74 -8.56
CA SER A 293 -8.20 13.37 -7.96
C SER A 293 -8.47 11.87 -7.98
N ASP A 294 -7.97 11.18 -9.00
CA ASP A 294 -8.23 9.76 -9.22
C ASP A 294 -7.10 8.88 -8.69
N LEU A 295 -5.87 9.41 -8.61
CA LEU A 295 -4.67 8.69 -8.20
C LEU A 295 -4.79 8.00 -6.82
N PHE A 296 -5.55 8.56 -5.89
CA PHE A 296 -5.72 8.03 -4.53
C PHE A 296 -6.99 7.18 -4.36
N LYS A 297 -7.77 6.98 -5.43
CA LYS A 297 -8.94 6.10 -5.43
C LYS A 297 -8.51 4.65 -5.58
N ILE A 298 -9.36 3.73 -5.11
CA ILE A 298 -9.18 2.30 -5.32
C ILE A 298 -9.59 1.97 -6.76
N PRO A 299 -8.77 1.22 -7.51
CA PRO A 299 -9.22 0.61 -8.73
C PRO A 299 -10.42 -0.32 -8.51
N LEU A 300 -11.48 -0.16 -9.31
CA LEU A 300 -12.64 -1.05 -9.27
C LEU A 300 -12.27 -2.51 -9.56
N SER A 301 -11.26 -2.73 -10.40
CA SER A 301 -10.67 -4.03 -10.69
C SER A 301 -10.15 -4.72 -9.42
N LEU A 302 -9.42 -3.98 -8.57
CA LEU A 302 -8.88 -4.49 -7.31
C LEU A 302 -10.02 -4.88 -6.36
N HIS A 303 -11.03 -4.02 -6.22
CA HIS A 303 -12.19 -4.30 -5.39
C HIS A 303 -12.85 -5.62 -5.81
N LYS A 304 -13.10 -5.83 -7.11
CA LYS A 304 -13.66 -7.08 -7.63
C LYS A 304 -12.80 -8.29 -7.29
N THR A 305 -11.48 -8.23 -7.48
CA THR A 305 -10.58 -9.34 -7.18
C THR A 305 -10.49 -9.66 -5.70
N VAL A 306 -10.53 -8.64 -4.83
CA VAL A 306 -10.54 -8.81 -3.38
C VAL A 306 -11.86 -9.40 -2.92
N SER A 307 -13.00 -8.89 -3.40
CA SER A 307 -14.31 -9.44 -3.07
C SER A 307 -14.42 -10.91 -3.50
N GLU A 308 -13.94 -11.25 -4.70
CA GLU A 308 -13.86 -12.63 -5.19
C GLU A 308 -13.01 -13.51 -4.26
N ARG A 309 -11.83 -13.02 -3.87
CA ARG A 309 -10.92 -13.76 -2.98
C ARG A 309 -11.53 -13.99 -1.60
N ILE A 310 -12.14 -12.97 -1.02
CA ILE A 310 -12.83 -13.06 0.29
C ILE A 310 -13.97 -14.08 0.21
N ARG A 311 -14.79 -14.03 -0.85
CA ARG A 311 -15.89 -14.99 -1.05
C ARG A 311 -15.38 -16.43 -1.14
N ASN A 312 -14.27 -16.67 -1.83
CA ASN A 312 -13.66 -18.00 -1.90
C ASN A 312 -13.15 -18.49 -0.53
N ILE A 313 -12.51 -17.61 0.25
CA ILE A 313 -12.07 -17.90 1.63
C ILE A 313 -13.26 -18.27 2.52
N VAL A 314 -14.32 -17.46 2.52
CA VAL A 314 -15.52 -17.65 3.35
C VAL A 314 -16.28 -18.92 2.98
N ASN A 315 -16.32 -19.27 1.69
CA ASN A 315 -17.01 -20.47 1.20
C ASN A 315 -16.17 -21.74 1.36
N GLY A 316 -14.95 -21.67 1.93
CA GLY A 316 -14.05 -22.81 2.06
C GLY A 316 -13.65 -23.42 0.72
N THR A 317 -13.79 -22.65 -0.37
CA THR A 317 -13.40 -23.09 -1.71
C THR A 317 -11.90 -22.96 -1.81
N ASN A 318 -11.21 -24.08 -2.10
CA ASN A 318 -9.75 -24.11 -2.14
C ASN A 318 -9.25 -22.97 -3.05
N PRO A 319 -8.38 -22.07 -2.54
CA PRO A 319 -8.01 -20.83 -3.21
C PRO A 319 -7.34 -20.99 -4.58
N ASP A 320 -6.93 -22.21 -4.95
CA ASP A 320 -6.05 -22.49 -6.08
C ASP A 320 -6.75 -23.02 -7.35
N VAL A 321 -8.05 -23.35 -7.32
CA VAL A 321 -8.70 -24.03 -8.47
C VAL A 321 -9.31 -23.05 -9.49
N VAL A 322 -9.61 -21.81 -9.11
CA VAL A 322 -10.42 -20.90 -9.96
C VAL A 322 -9.66 -19.69 -10.53
N THR A 323 -8.50 -19.32 -9.98
CA THR A 323 -7.79 -18.08 -10.42
C THR A 323 -6.52 -18.31 -11.22
N GLY A 324 -6.03 -19.55 -11.37
CA GLY A 324 -4.80 -19.81 -12.16
C GLY A 324 -3.53 -19.14 -11.59
N ILE A 325 -3.58 -18.62 -10.36
CA ILE A 325 -2.45 -18.03 -9.67
C ILE A 325 -2.27 -18.80 -8.37
N THR A 326 -1.23 -19.62 -8.33
CA THR A 326 -0.87 -20.46 -7.18
C THR A 326 -0.28 -19.57 -6.09
N TYR A 327 -1.06 -19.24 -5.07
CA TYR A 327 -0.52 -18.65 -3.84
C TYR A 327 -1.15 -19.29 -2.60
N ASN A 328 -0.25 -19.90 -1.83
CA ASN A 328 -0.40 -20.48 -0.49
C ASN A 328 -0.85 -21.95 -0.40
N LEU A 329 0.04 -22.86 -0.84
CA LEU A 329 0.58 -23.77 0.17
C LEU A 329 1.91 -23.19 0.63
N ARG A 330 2.07 -23.02 1.95
CA ARG A 330 3.40 -23.01 2.57
C ARG A 330 3.96 -24.41 2.33
N VAL A 331 4.54 -24.61 1.14
CA VAL A 331 5.27 -25.80 0.79
C VAL A 331 6.34 -25.91 1.87
N GLY A 332 6.23 -26.93 2.73
CA GLY A 332 7.20 -27.12 3.82
C GLY A 332 8.61 -27.04 3.23
N ALA A 333 9.56 -26.42 3.93
CA ALA A 333 10.89 -26.09 3.41
C ALA A 333 11.56 -27.23 2.60
N LEU A 334 11.25 -28.48 2.93
CA LEU A 334 11.61 -29.69 2.18
C LEU A 334 11.02 -29.75 0.76
N ALA A 335 9.71 -29.60 0.60
CA ALA A 335 9.06 -29.68 -0.70
C ALA A 335 9.37 -28.47 -1.62
N TYR A 336 9.75 -27.30 -1.06
CA TYR A 336 10.27 -26.16 -1.83
C TYR A 336 11.69 -26.45 -2.31
N SER A 337 12.54 -27.03 -1.46
CA SER A 337 13.89 -27.43 -1.88
C SER A 337 13.84 -28.49 -3.00
N GLU A 338 12.88 -29.42 -2.94
CA GLU A 338 12.69 -30.44 -3.96
C GLU A 338 12.12 -29.87 -5.26
N SER A 339 11.11 -29.00 -5.19
CA SER A 339 10.52 -28.39 -6.39
C SER A 339 11.49 -27.41 -7.05
N SER A 340 12.17 -26.55 -6.28
CA SER A 340 13.20 -25.62 -6.77
C SER A 340 14.36 -26.37 -7.43
N GLN A 341 14.86 -27.44 -6.81
CA GLN A 341 15.89 -28.28 -7.42
C GLN A 341 15.39 -28.97 -8.69
N LYS A 342 14.12 -29.39 -8.75
CA LYS A 342 13.53 -30.03 -9.93
C LYS A 342 13.37 -29.03 -11.08
N THR A 343 12.80 -27.85 -10.83
CA THR A 343 12.66 -26.78 -11.83
C THR A 343 14.02 -26.31 -12.34
N THR A 344 14.99 -26.13 -11.44
CA THR A 344 16.36 -25.77 -11.84
C THR A 344 16.98 -26.84 -12.74
N LYS A 345 16.77 -28.13 -12.42
CA LYS A 345 17.23 -29.24 -13.27
C LYS A 345 16.57 -29.22 -14.65
N GLU A 346 15.27 -28.96 -14.71
CA GLU A 346 14.49 -28.90 -15.95
C GLU A 346 14.92 -27.71 -16.83
N GLU A 347 15.11 -26.52 -16.26
CA GLU A 347 15.58 -25.34 -16.98
C GLU A 347 17.01 -25.49 -17.50
N ILE A 348 17.92 -26.10 -16.72
CA ILE A 348 19.27 -26.40 -17.19
C ILE A 348 19.24 -27.38 -18.38
N ILE A 349 18.34 -28.38 -18.34
CA ILE A 349 18.14 -29.31 -19.46
C ILE A 349 17.61 -28.58 -20.70
N SER A 350 16.63 -27.69 -20.54
CA SER A 350 16.10 -26.84 -21.60
C SER A 350 17.17 -25.92 -22.19
N LEU A 351 18.05 -25.35 -21.35
CA LEU A 351 19.18 -24.53 -21.79
C LEU A 351 20.18 -25.35 -22.60
N ILE A 352 20.52 -26.57 -22.17
CA ILE A 352 21.38 -27.49 -22.93
C ILE A 352 20.77 -27.78 -24.31
N GLN A 353 19.46 -28.07 -24.37
CA GLN A 353 18.73 -28.30 -25.63
C GLN A 353 18.78 -27.07 -26.54
N MET A 354 18.44 -25.89 -26.01
CA MET A 354 18.44 -24.64 -26.75
C MET A 354 19.83 -24.33 -27.34
N VAL A 355 20.90 -24.52 -26.57
CA VAL A 355 22.28 -24.26 -27.03
C VAL A 355 22.70 -25.25 -28.12
N GLN A 356 22.27 -26.51 -28.03
CA GLN A 356 22.54 -27.52 -29.05
C GLN A 356 21.79 -27.24 -30.37
N GLU A 357 20.49 -26.99 -30.28
CA GLU A 357 19.57 -26.88 -31.42
C GLU A 357 19.59 -25.49 -32.07
N SER A 358 20.02 -24.45 -31.36
CA SER A 358 20.07 -23.10 -31.90
C SER A 358 21.10 -22.96 -33.02
N PRO A 359 20.70 -22.50 -34.22
CA PRO A 359 21.63 -22.21 -35.32
C PRO A 359 22.42 -20.90 -35.10
N LYS A 360 22.10 -20.13 -34.05
CA LYS A 360 22.70 -18.81 -33.77
C LYS A 360 24.11 -18.90 -33.16
N PHE A 361 24.47 -20.04 -32.58
CA PHE A 361 25.77 -20.23 -31.92
C PHE A 361 26.76 -20.93 -32.85
N SER A 362 27.99 -20.42 -32.90
CA SER A 362 29.09 -21.10 -33.60
C SER A 362 29.47 -22.40 -32.87
N ALA A 363 30.13 -23.33 -33.56
CA ALA A 363 30.58 -24.59 -32.95
C ALA A 363 31.53 -24.37 -31.76
N LYS A 364 32.31 -23.27 -31.78
CA LYS A 364 33.22 -22.89 -30.70
C LYS A 364 32.45 -22.40 -29.47
N ASP A 365 31.44 -21.56 -29.67
CA ASP A 365 30.62 -20.98 -28.59
C ASP A 365 29.73 -22.03 -27.94
N LYS A 366 29.15 -22.95 -28.74
CA LYS A 366 28.42 -24.11 -28.22
C LYS A 366 29.30 -24.96 -27.31
N LYS A 367 30.54 -25.25 -27.74
CA LYS A 367 31.49 -26.04 -26.94
C LYS A 367 31.90 -25.33 -25.65
N GLN A 368 32.08 -24.01 -25.69
CA GLN A 368 32.42 -23.22 -24.51
C GLN A 368 31.26 -23.17 -23.51
N LEU A 369 30.03 -22.90 -23.97
CA LEU A 369 28.86 -22.74 -23.13
C LEU A 369 28.42 -24.08 -22.51
N LEU A 370 28.41 -25.17 -23.31
CA LEU A 370 28.19 -26.52 -22.80
C LEU A 370 29.33 -26.95 -21.87
N GLY A 371 30.57 -26.54 -22.15
CA GLY A 371 31.72 -26.76 -21.28
C GLY A 371 31.57 -26.09 -19.91
N GLN A 372 31.01 -24.88 -19.86
CA GLN A 372 30.71 -24.20 -18.60
C GLN A 372 29.62 -24.94 -17.81
N ILE A 373 28.51 -25.30 -18.47
CA ILE A 373 27.41 -26.05 -17.84
C ILE A 373 27.90 -27.40 -17.31
N SER A 374 28.79 -28.08 -18.05
CA SER A 374 29.36 -29.37 -17.63
C SER A 374 30.24 -29.26 -16.37
N LYS A 375 30.84 -28.09 -16.12
CA LYS A 375 31.68 -27.84 -14.93
C LYS A 375 30.88 -27.43 -13.71
N THR A 376 29.83 -26.61 -13.90
CA THR A 376 28.98 -26.15 -12.79
C THR A 376 27.90 -27.15 -12.42
N HIS A 377 27.43 -27.98 -13.36
CA HIS A 377 26.31 -28.91 -13.15
C HIS A 377 26.58 -30.30 -13.74
N THR A 378 27.69 -30.92 -13.34
CA THR A 378 28.20 -32.20 -13.87
C THR A 378 27.16 -33.32 -13.86
N GLU A 379 26.41 -33.49 -12.76
CA GLU A 379 25.42 -34.57 -12.62
C GLU A 379 24.26 -34.47 -13.62
N ILE A 380 23.77 -33.24 -13.85
CA ILE A 380 22.67 -32.97 -14.79
C ILE A 380 23.16 -33.20 -16.23
N PHE A 381 24.38 -32.74 -16.52
CA PHE A 381 25.01 -32.93 -17.82
C PHE A 381 25.22 -34.42 -18.13
N VAL A 382 25.78 -35.20 -17.20
CA VAL A 382 25.99 -36.64 -17.37
C VAL A 382 24.67 -37.38 -17.53
N LYS A 383 23.63 -37.04 -16.75
CA LYS A 383 22.30 -37.67 -16.88
C LYS A 383 21.63 -37.36 -18.22
N TYR A 384 21.71 -36.12 -18.70
CA TYR A 384 21.13 -35.70 -19.97
C TYR A 384 21.78 -36.42 -21.16
N PHE A 385 23.12 -36.42 -21.24
CA PHE A 385 23.84 -37.09 -22.31
C PHE A 385 23.84 -38.62 -22.18
N GLY A 386 23.87 -39.15 -20.94
CA GLY A 386 23.73 -40.57 -20.67
C GLY A 386 22.39 -41.14 -21.15
N ASN A 387 21.29 -40.43 -20.92
CA ASN A 387 19.96 -40.82 -21.40
C ASN A 387 19.82 -40.70 -22.93
N LYS A 388 20.49 -39.74 -23.58
CA LYS A 388 20.51 -39.68 -25.05
C LYS A 388 21.34 -40.82 -25.66
N LEU A 389 22.45 -41.22 -25.04
CA LEU A 389 23.26 -42.35 -25.50
C LEU A 389 22.53 -43.69 -25.35
N SER A 390 21.76 -43.88 -24.26
CA SER A 390 20.91 -45.07 -24.10
C SER A 390 19.75 -45.10 -25.08
N ASN A 391 19.13 -43.96 -25.40
CA ASN A 391 18.05 -43.88 -26.39
C ASN A 391 18.55 -44.07 -27.83
N VAL A 392 19.78 -43.66 -28.15
CA VAL A 392 20.41 -43.95 -29.45
C VAL A 392 20.75 -45.44 -29.59
N ASN A 393 21.20 -46.10 -28.51
CA ASN A 393 21.44 -47.55 -28.52
C ASN A 393 20.14 -48.38 -28.61
N MET A 394 19.01 -47.86 -28.15
CA MET A 394 17.68 -48.49 -28.30
C MET A 394 17.04 -48.28 -29.69
N LEU A 395 17.55 -47.33 -30.48
CA LEU A 395 17.14 -47.09 -31.88
C LEU A 395 18.04 -47.83 -32.89
N LEU A 396 19.09 -48.51 -32.42
CA LEU A 396 20.06 -49.27 -33.21
C LEU A 396 20.02 -50.80 -32.94
N LEU A 397 19.01 -51.25 -32.20
CA LEU A 397 18.58 -52.65 -32.08
C LEU A 397 17.20 -52.78 -32.75
#